data_AF-A0A7S9VVT1-F1
#
_entry.id   AF-A0A7S9VVT1-F1
#
_cell.length_a   1.000
_cell.length_b   1.000
_cell.length_c   1.000
_cell.angle_alpha   90.00
_cell.angle_beta   90.00
_cell.angle_gamma   90.00
#
_symmetry.space_group_name_H-M   'P 1'
#
loop_
_entity.id
_entity.type
_entity.pdbx_description
1 polymer ?
#
loop_
_entity_poly.entity_id
_entity_poly.type
_entity_poly.pdbx_seq_one_letter_code
_entity_poly.pdbx_strand_id
1 'polypeptide(L)' 'MKHAPLRGAVFHAILRDCLEAQRPPKETEIQLIACKIWQDSFAAITHKNWHDLVPDGEEYEYTINAARMAFGLHTTNTAA' A
#
# COMPACT_ATOMS: atom_id res chain seq x y z
N MET A 1 -7.60 -26.02 -12.41
CA MET A 1 -7.93 -24.95 -11.44
C MET A 1 -7.07 -23.74 -11.79
N LYS A 2 -7.68 -22.59 -12.08
CA LYS A 2 -6.95 -21.39 -12.48
C LYS A 2 -6.35 -20.81 -11.20
N HIS A 3 -5.04 -20.94 -11.01
CA HIS A 3 -4.36 -20.29 -9.89
C HIS A 3 -4.54 -18.78 -10.07
N ALA A 4 -5.46 -18.18 -9.30
CA ALA A 4 -5.44 -16.75 -9.11
C ALA A 4 -4.03 -16.41 -8.62
N PRO A 5 -3.32 -15.45 -9.22
CA PRO A 5 -2.00 -15.08 -8.74
C PRO A 5 -2.12 -14.83 -7.23
N LEU A 6 -1.33 -15.55 -6.45
CA LEU A 6 -1.25 -15.38 -5.00
C LEU A 6 -1.11 -13.88 -4.77
N ARG A 7 -2.07 -13.25 -4.09
CA ARG A 7 -2.16 -11.77 -4.01
C ARG A 7 -0.87 -11.12 -3.49
N GLY A 8 -0.03 -11.86 -2.75
CA GLY A 8 1.32 -11.43 -2.37
C GLY A 8 2.28 -11.21 -3.54
N ALA A 9 2.12 -11.94 -4.66
CA ALA A 9 2.92 -11.77 -5.86
C ALA A 9 2.74 -10.38 -6.51
N VAL A 10 1.56 -9.77 -6.37
CA VAL A 10 1.30 -8.41 -6.91
C VAL A 10 2.01 -7.34 -6.09
N PHE A 11 2.02 -7.47 -4.76
CA PHE A 11 2.77 -6.60 -3.86
C PHE A 11 4.27 -6.62 -4.21
N HIS A 12 4.83 -7.82 -4.30
CA HIS A 12 6.25 -7.98 -4.62
C HIS A 12 6.60 -7.55 -6.05
N ALA A 13 5.71 -7.76 -7.03
CA ALA A 13 5.95 -7.33 -8.41
C ALA A 13 6.04 -5.81 -8.53
N ILE A 14 5.06 -5.07 -7.99
CA ILE A 14 5.05 -3.60 -8.09
C ILE A 14 6.25 -3.00 -7.35
N LEU A 15 6.55 -3.48 -6.14
CA LEU A 15 7.72 -3.02 -5.38
C LEU A 15 9.03 -3.28 -6.12
N ARG A 16 9.21 -4.51 -6.62
CA ARG A 16 10.39 -4.88 -7.39
C ARG A 16 10.52 -4.03 -8.65
N ASP A 17 9.45 -3.84 -9.42
CA ASP A 17 9.51 -3.07 -10.66
C ASP A 17 9.90 -1.60 -10.41
N CYS A 18 9.42 -0.99 -9.33
CA CYS A 18 9.83 0.37 -8.94
C CYS A 18 11.32 0.42 -8.53
N LEU A 19 11.77 -0.57 -7.76
CA LEU A 19 13.15 -0.63 -7.26
C LEU A 19 14.15 -0.94 -8.40
N GLU A 20 13.84 -1.91 -9.26
CA GLU A 20 14.68 -2.29 -10.41
C GLU A 20 14.80 -1.13 -11.42
N ALA A 21 13.70 -0.42 -11.67
CA ALA A 21 13.69 0.74 -12.56
C ALA A 21 14.24 2.02 -11.92
N GLN A 22 14.62 1.99 -10.62
CA GLN A 22 15.09 3.15 -9.85
C GLN A 22 14.21 4.39 -10.04
N ARG A 23 12.89 4.18 -10.11
CA ARG A 23 11.92 5.24 -10.34
C ARG A 23 11.07 5.45 -9.09
N PRO A 24 10.57 6.67 -8.86
CA PRO A 24 9.55 6.86 -7.84
C PRO A 24 8.29 6.04 -8.19
N PRO A 25 7.59 5.48 -7.19
CA PRO A 25 6.30 4.86 -7.41
C PRO A 25 5.28 5.92 -7.81
N LYS A 26 4.35 5.54 -8.69
CA LYS A 26 3.19 6.37 -9.04
C LYS A 26 2.17 6.33 -7.91
N GLU A 27 1.32 7.35 -7.82
CA GLU A 27 0.24 7.38 -6.83
C GLU A 27 -0.64 6.13 -6.90
N THR A 28 -0.98 5.67 -8.11
CA THR A 28 -1.77 4.44 -8.29
C THR A 28 -1.07 3.18 -7.77
N GLU A 29 0.26 3.11 -7.81
CA GLU A 29 1.03 2.00 -7.28
C GLU A 29 1.08 2.03 -5.74
N ILE A 30 1.21 3.22 -5.16
CA ILE A 30 1.10 3.44 -3.71
C ILE A 30 -0.29 2.98 -3.23
N GLN A 31 -1.36 3.37 -3.92
CA GLN A 31 -2.73 2.98 -3.58
C GLN A 31 -2.94 1.46 -3.64
N LEU A 32 -2.34 0.77 -4.62
CA LEU A 32 -2.43 -0.70 -4.73
C LEU A 32 -1.72 -1.41 -3.57
N ILE A 33 -0.54 -0.91 -3.20
CA ILE A 33 0.22 -1.42 -2.04
C ILE A 33 -0.53 -1.12 -0.73
N ALA A 34 -1.09 0.08 -0.57
CA ALA A 34 -1.87 0.46 0.60
C ALA A 34 -3.12 -0.42 0.77
N CYS A 35 -3.89 -0.62 -0.31
CA CYS A 35 -5.04 -1.52 -0.32
C CYS A 35 -4.64 -2.95 0.11
N LYS A 36 -3.48 -3.43 -0.35
CA LYS A 36 -2.96 -4.75 0.02
C LYS A 36 -2.56 -4.82 1.51
N ILE A 37 -1.84 -3.81 2.00
CA ILE A 37 -1.49 -3.70 3.43
C ILE A 37 -2.76 -3.67 4.29
N TRP A 38 -3.76 -2.89 3.89
CA TRP A 38 -5.05 -2.83 4.60
C TRP A 38 -5.72 -4.20 4.69
N GLN A 39 -5.83 -4.86 3.55
CA GLN A 39 -6.51 -6.14 3.47
C GLN A 39 -5.82 -7.23 4.27
N ASP A 40 -4.49 -7.25 4.31
CA ASP A 40 -3.71 -8.28 5.00
C ASP A 40 -3.58 -8.01 6.50
N SER A 41 -3.49 -6.75 6.93
CA SER A 41 -3.17 -6.39 8.32
C SER A 41 -4.37 -5.92 9.14
N PHE A 42 -5.36 -5.28 8.53
CA PHE A 42 -6.40 -4.54 9.26
C PHE A 42 -7.82 -5.00 8.97
N ALA A 43 -8.13 -5.43 7.74
CA ALA A 43 -9.50 -5.74 7.33
C ALA A 43 -10.18 -6.83 8.19
N ALA A 44 -9.42 -7.82 8.67
CA ALA A 44 -9.94 -8.87 9.55
C ALA A 44 -10.27 -8.37 10.97
N ILE A 45 -9.61 -7.30 11.43
CA ILE A 45 -9.74 -6.73 12.77
C ILE A 45 -10.83 -5.64 12.78
N THR A 46 -10.85 -4.79 11.75
CA THR A 46 -11.76 -3.65 11.67
C THR A 46 -13.09 -3.99 11.00
N HIS A 47 -13.16 -5.14 10.31
CA HIS A 47 -14.29 -5.53 9.47
C HIS A 47 -14.63 -4.52 8.35
N LYS A 48 -13.68 -3.65 7.97
CA LYS A 48 -13.82 -2.66 6.88
C LYS A 48 -12.99 -3.09 5.68
N ASN A 49 -13.51 -2.91 4.46
CA ASN A 49 -12.68 -2.98 3.26
C ASN A 49 -11.94 -1.66 3.04
N TRP A 50 -10.87 -1.71 2.24
CA TRP A 50 -10.11 -0.52 1.85
C TRP A 50 -11.00 0.57 1.24
N HIS A 51 -11.95 0.17 0.40
CA HIS A 51 -12.88 1.08 -0.27
C HIS A 51 -13.95 1.67 0.66
N ASP A 52 -14.08 1.15 1.87
CA ASP A 52 -14.99 1.68 2.88
C ASP A 52 -14.30 2.76 3.74
N LEU A 53 -12.99 2.96 3.58
CA LEU A 53 -12.26 4.01 4.28
C LEU A 53 -12.57 5.38 3.72
N VAL A 54 -12.66 6.36 4.62
CA VAL A 54 -12.78 7.76 4.25
C VAL A 54 -11.44 8.21 3.66
N PRO A 55 -11.40 8.71 2.40
CA PRO A 55 -10.21 9.30 1.83
C PRO A 55 -9.66 10.41 2.73
N ASP A 56 -8.34 10.48 2.88
CA ASP A 56 -7.62 11.39 3.77
C ASP A 56 -7.96 11.25 5.28
N GLY A 57 -8.75 10.23 5.66
CA GLY A 57 -9.01 9.86 7.04
C GLY A 57 -7.79 9.21 7.70
N GLU A 58 -7.79 9.15 9.03
CA GLU A 58 -6.64 8.65 9.81
C GLU A 58 -6.19 7.23 9.39
N GLU A 59 -7.13 6.29 9.29
CA GLU A 59 -6.87 4.90 8.86
C GLU A 59 -6.32 4.83 7.42
N TYR A 60 -6.83 5.70 6.54
CA TYR A 60 -6.41 5.80 5.15
C TYR A 60 -4.98 6.34 5.05
N GLU A 61 -4.73 7.50 5.65
CA GLU A 61 -3.42 8.16 5.66
C GLU A 61 -2.35 7.30 6.32
N TYR A 62 -2.68 6.64 7.43
CA TYR A 62 -1.78 5.72 8.10
C TYR A 62 -1.31 4.62 7.15
N THR A 63 -2.25 4.03 6.40
CA THR A 63 -1.96 2.93 5.49
C THR A 63 -1.23 3.40 4.22
N ILE A 64 -1.56 4.59 3.70
CA ILE A 64 -0.82 5.23 2.61
C ILE A 64 0.64 5.48 3.02
N ASN A 65 0.86 5.97 4.23
CA ASN A 65 2.22 6.19 4.74
C ASN A 65 2.96 4.87 4.94
N ALA A 66 2.30 3.80 5.38
CA ALA A 66 2.90 2.46 5.42
C ALA A 66 3.31 1.97 4.03
N ALA A 67 2.47 2.21 3.00
CA ALA A 67 2.79 1.87 1.62
C ALA A 67 3.99 2.69 1.10
N ARG A 68 4.04 3.99 1.37
CA ARG A 68 5.19 4.86 1.03
C ARG A 68 6.48 4.35 1.68
N MET A 69 6.43 3.98 2.97
CA MET A 69 7.59 3.40 3.65
C MET A 69 8.05 2.08 3.02
N ALA A 70 7.13 1.25 2.51
CA ALA A 70 7.51 0.02 1.80
C ALA A 70 8.33 0.30 0.53
N PHE A 71 8.10 1.44 -0.14
CA PHE A 71 8.91 1.92 -1.25
C PHE A 71 10.20 2.66 -0.82
N GLY A 72 10.49 2.74 0.47
CA GLY A 72 11.60 3.53 1.01
C GLY A 72 11.37 5.04 0.94
N LEU A 73 10.13 5.49 0.71
CA LEU A 73 9.77 6.90 0.77
C LEU A 73 9.55 7.28 2.22
N HIS A 74 10.54 7.94 2.82
CA HIS A 74 10.39 8.53 4.13
C HIS A 74 9.54 9.79 3.99
N THR A 75 8.34 9.80 4.58
CA THR A 75 7.66 11.06 4.87
C THR A 75 8.56 11.81 5.85
N THR A 76 9.28 12.82 5.38
CA THR A 76 9.94 13.78 6.27
C THR A 76 8.82 14.41 7.08
N ASN A 77 8.62 13.93 8.31
CA ASN A 77 7.84 14.63 9.30
C ASN A 77 8.64 15.88 9.68
N THR A 78 8.62 16.90 8.82
CA THR A 78 9.09 18.24 9.17
C THR A 78 7.98 18.88 9.99
N ALA A 79 7.74 18.34 11.17
CA ALA A 79 7.14 19.10 12.25
C ALA A 79 8.27 19.97 12.80
N ALA A 80 8.34 21.20 12.29
CA ALA A 80 9.02 22.32 12.93
C ALA A 80 8.08 22.97 13.94
#